data_AF-W1PUS4-F1
#
_entry.id   AF-W1PUS4-F1
#
_cell.length_a   1.000
_cell.length_b   1.000
_cell.length_c   1.000
_cell.angle_alpha   90.00
_cell.angle_beta   90.00
_cell.angle_gamma   90.00
#
_symmetry.space_group_name_H-M   'P 1'
#
loop_
_entity.id
_entity.type
_entity.pdbx_description
1 polymer ?
#
loop_
_entity_poly.entity_id
_entity_poly.type
_entity_poly.pdbx_seq_one_letter_code
_entity_poly.pdbx_strand_id
1 'polypeptide(L)'
;MGGGLEITRSYIIPSSCAHGILCHLLQAGTAANTNNSHDALYILKPATRRETLVLCPEGLFVRGYGFYFEPRTCSFSILAAMSVSYDPITEFQYMIFDSSSSHWRRLNNIPVHSLSLERDIHWIAHSIGQYCYFESEDEGNLIEFDMEKEELTIFPIPCIFPAEKGYSKDSGLGGPPCSLHGGPAHEFAVVGSKGRRWKGVEATAIP
;
A
#
# COMPACT_ATOMS: atom_id res chain seq x y z
N MET A 1 22.15 13.53 -25.07
CA MET A 1 22.11 14.12 -23.73
C MET A 1 21.26 13.20 -22.87
N GLY A 2 21.88 12.37 -22.02
CA GLY A 2 21.16 11.50 -21.10
C GLY A 2 21.08 12.18 -19.74
N GLY A 3 19.92 12.75 -19.41
CA GLY A 3 19.67 13.23 -18.05
C GLY A 3 19.56 12.02 -17.13
N GLY A 4 20.53 11.86 -16.23
CA GLY A 4 20.44 10.85 -15.19
C GLY A 4 19.29 11.17 -14.24
N LEU A 5 18.52 10.16 -13.86
CA LEU A 5 17.48 10.29 -12.83
C LEU A 5 18.18 10.62 -11.50
N GLU A 6 18.17 11.89 -11.08
CA GLU A 6 18.72 12.29 -9.78
C GLU A 6 17.70 12.00 -8.67
N ILE A 7 17.86 10.86 -7.99
CA ILE A 7 17.08 10.51 -6.80
C ILE A 7 17.62 11.36 -5.64
N THR A 8 16.98 12.49 -5.36
CA THR A 8 17.58 13.53 -4.52
C THR A 8 17.35 13.32 -3.01
N ARG A 9 16.37 12.52 -2.59
CA ARG A 9 16.14 12.14 -1.18
C ARG A 9 15.37 10.83 -1.08
N SER A 10 15.91 9.85 -0.36
CA SER A 10 15.15 8.68 0.08
C SER A 10 14.54 8.99 1.45
N TYR A 11 13.25 9.33 1.49
CA TYR A 11 12.48 9.07 2.69
C TYR A 11 12.44 7.54 2.89
N ILE A 12 12.34 7.06 4.14
CA ILE A 12 12.11 5.63 4.39
C ILE A 12 10.68 5.34 3.93
N ILE A 13 10.53 5.11 2.64
CA ILE A 13 9.27 4.71 2.05
C ILE A 13 9.18 3.21 2.32
N PRO A 14 8.08 2.73 2.92
CA PRO A 14 8.00 1.33 3.24
C PRO A 14 8.08 0.48 1.95
N SER A 15 8.51 -0.77 2.07
CA SER A 15 8.66 -1.68 0.93
C SER A 15 7.55 -2.72 0.98
N SER A 16 6.94 -3.00 -0.17
CA SER A 16 6.06 -4.17 -0.32
C SER A 16 6.87 -5.39 -0.72
N CYS A 17 6.44 -6.59 -0.31
CA CYS A 17 7.11 -7.83 -0.68
C CYS A 17 6.11 -8.92 -1.06
N ALA A 18 6.46 -9.69 -2.08
CA ALA A 18 5.70 -10.88 -2.49
C ALA A 18 6.68 -11.95 -2.94
N HIS A 19 6.54 -13.17 -2.41
CA HIS A 19 7.38 -14.32 -2.77
C HIS A 19 8.91 -14.05 -2.69
N GLY A 20 9.34 -13.26 -1.70
CA GLY A 20 10.76 -12.91 -1.52
C GLY A 20 11.30 -11.88 -2.54
N ILE A 21 10.42 -11.27 -3.34
CA ILE A 21 10.74 -10.15 -4.23
C ILE A 21 10.30 -8.86 -3.53
N LEU A 22 11.16 -7.85 -3.58
CA LEU A 22 10.92 -6.55 -2.98
C LEU A 22 10.49 -5.55 -4.04
N CYS A 23 9.51 -4.73 -3.71
CA CYS A 23 9.10 -3.57 -4.48
C CYS A 23 9.23 -2.34 -3.57
N HIS A 24 9.92 -1.32 -4.06
CA HIS A 24 10.22 -0.10 -3.32
C HIS A 24 9.86 1.11 -4.17
N LEU A 25 9.16 2.08 -3.58
CA LEU A 25 8.83 3.32 -4.25
C LEU A 25 10.01 4.30 -4.12
N LEU A 26 10.46 4.82 -5.26
CA LEU A 26 11.43 5.89 -5.41
C LEU A 26 10.66 7.16 -5.78
N GLN A 27 10.49 8.07 -4.81
CA GLN A 27 9.82 9.32 -5.09
C GLN A 27 10.77 10.32 -5.73
N ALA A 28 10.28 10.99 -6.78
CA ALA A 28 10.98 12.17 -7.28
C ALA A 28 10.81 13.30 -6.25
N GLY A 29 11.93 13.86 -5.78
CA GLY A 29 11.89 14.90 -4.75
C GLY A 29 11.04 16.09 -5.19
N THR A 30 10.24 16.62 -4.26
CA THR A 30 9.38 17.81 -4.45
C THR A 30 10.15 19.10 -4.75
N ALA A 31 11.49 19.07 -4.71
CA ALA A 31 12.36 20.23 -4.77
C ALA A 31 12.58 20.81 -6.19
N ALA A 32 12.12 20.13 -7.24
CA ALA A 32 12.29 20.61 -8.59
C ALA A 32 10.95 20.77 -9.27
N ASN A 33 10.60 22.04 -9.53
CA ASN A 33 9.52 22.50 -10.41
C ASN A 33 9.80 22.14 -11.89
N THR A 34 10.41 20.97 -12.13
CA THR A 34 10.73 20.46 -13.44
C THR A 34 9.61 19.50 -13.83
N ASN A 35 9.04 19.75 -15.01
CA ASN A 35 7.93 18.99 -15.58
C ASN A 35 8.21 17.49 -15.82
N ASN A 36 9.34 16.95 -15.33
CA ASN A 36 9.86 15.61 -15.61
C ASN A 36 10.17 14.82 -14.32
N SER A 37 9.58 15.19 -13.18
CA SER A 37 9.68 14.38 -11.96
C SER A 37 8.70 13.21 -12.05
N HIS A 38 9.23 11.99 -12.09
CA HIS A 38 8.44 10.76 -12.08
C HIS A 38 8.75 9.97 -10.82
N ASP A 39 7.71 9.59 -10.10
CA ASP A 39 7.84 8.49 -9.17
C ASP A 39 8.18 7.22 -9.94
N ALA A 40 9.00 6.36 -9.36
CA ALA A 40 9.37 5.08 -9.94
C ALA A 40 9.27 3.97 -8.91
N LEU A 41 8.95 2.76 -9.34
CA LEU A 41 8.92 1.58 -8.50
C LEU A 41 10.12 0.69 -8.86
N TYR A 42 11.01 0.51 -7.90
CA TYR A 42 12.19 -0.32 -8.01
C TYR A 42 11.90 -1.72 -7.48
N ILE A 43 12.08 -2.72 -8.33
CA ILE A 43 11.79 -4.11 -8.04
C ILE A 43 13.10 -4.86 -7.97
N LEU A 44 13.38 -5.46 -6.82
CA LEU A 44 14.57 -6.24 -6.57
C LEU A 44 14.20 -7.70 -6.37
N LYS A 45 14.84 -8.59 -7.15
CA LYS A 45 14.77 -10.04 -6.99
C LYS A 45 16.06 -10.52 -6.30
N PRO A 46 16.14 -10.57 -4.95
CA PRO A 46 17.40 -10.75 -4.23
C PRO A 46 18.12 -12.05 -4.61
N ALA A 47 17.36 -13.13 -4.80
CA ALA A 47 17.89 -14.44 -5.18
C ALA A 47 18.65 -14.42 -6.52
N THR A 48 18.25 -13.55 -7.45
CA THR A 48 18.85 -13.45 -8.80
C THR A 48 19.70 -12.20 -8.99
N ARG A 49 19.71 -11.29 -8.00
CA ARG A 49 20.29 -9.94 -8.11
C ARG A 49 19.83 -9.17 -9.35
N ARG A 50 18.62 -9.48 -9.85
CA ARG A 50 18.00 -8.74 -10.95
C ARG A 50 17.18 -7.60 -10.39
N GLU A 51 17.28 -6.48 -11.06
CA GLU A 51 16.56 -5.26 -10.77
C GLU A 51 15.67 -4.87 -11.95
N THR A 52 14.55 -4.22 -11.66
CA THR A 52 13.64 -3.67 -12.67
C THR A 52 13.12 -2.34 -12.17
N LEU A 53 13.22 -1.32 -12.99
CA LEU A 53 12.68 0.00 -12.70
C LEU A 53 11.39 0.19 -13.51
N VAL A 54 10.29 0.46 -12.82
CA VAL A 54 8.99 0.77 -13.43
C VAL A 54 8.72 2.25 -13.25
N LEU A 55 8.68 2.99 -14.36
CA LEU A 55 8.36 4.41 -14.34
C LEU A 55 6.85 4.60 -14.19
N CYS A 56 6.42 5.50 -13.30
CA CYS A 56 5.01 5.87 -13.20
C CYS A 56 4.64 6.84 -14.34
N PRO A 57 3.36 6.91 -14.73
CA PRO A 57 2.93 7.86 -15.75
C PRO A 57 3.25 9.31 -15.39
N GLU A 58 3.51 10.12 -16.42
CA GLU A 58 3.89 11.53 -16.23
C GLU A 58 2.82 12.34 -15.50
N GLY A 59 3.26 13.25 -14.62
CA GLY A 59 2.36 14.12 -13.86
C GLY A 59 1.57 13.44 -12.76
N LEU A 60 1.89 12.18 -12.42
CA LEU A 60 1.27 11.44 -11.34
C LEU A 60 2.28 11.01 -10.28
N PHE A 61 1.85 11.15 -9.02
CA PHE A 61 2.59 10.75 -7.84
C PHE A 61 1.93 9.54 -7.19
N VAL A 62 2.74 8.58 -6.78
CA VAL A 62 2.29 7.38 -6.07
C VAL A 62 2.05 7.72 -4.61
N ARG A 63 0.85 7.42 -4.15
CA ARG A 63 0.37 7.65 -2.78
C ARG A 63 0.38 6.37 -1.96
N GLY A 64 0.18 5.24 -2.63
CA GLY A 64 0.35 3.94 -2.04
C GLY A 64 0.29 2.87 -3.10
N TYR A 65 0.79 1.69 -2.76
CA TYR A 65 0.90 0.60 -3.71
C TYR A 65 0.84 -0.78 -3.05
N GLY A 66 0.43 -1.76 -3.84
CA GLY A 66 0.48 -3.19 -3.53
C GLY A 66 1.22 -3.95 -4.62
N PHE A 67 1.95 -5.00 -4.24
CA PHE A 67 2.82 -5.74 -5.14
C PHE A 67 2.44 -7.21 -5.22
N TYR A 68 2.11 -7.66 -6.43
CA TYR A 68 1.80 -9.06 -6.71
C TYR A 68 2.88 -9.69 -7.59
N PHE A 69 3.27 -10.91 -7.28
CA PHE A 69 4.16 -11.71 -8.12
C PHE A 69 3.57 -13.10 -8.33
N GLU A 70 3.42 -13.50 -9.59
CA GLU A 70 3.00 -14.83 -10.02
C GLU A 70 4.25 -15.70 -10.29
N PRO A 71 4.56 -16.69 -9.43
CA PRO A 71 5.77 -17.48 -9.58
C PRO A 71 5.82 -18.34 -10.84
N ARG A 72 4.67 -18.77 -11.37
CA ARG A 72 4.60 -19.69 -12.53
C ARG A 72 5.04 -19.01 -13.82
N THR A 73 4.57 -17.79 -14.05
CA THR A 73 4.89 -17.00 -15.24
C THR A 73 6.09 -16.07 -15.01
N CYS A 74 6.51 -15.92 -13.74
CA CYS A 74 7.50 -14.93 -13.32
C CYS A 74 7.11 -13.48 -13.67
N SER A 75 5.82 -13.21 -13.82
CA SER A 75 5.26 -11.88 -14.00
C SER A 75 4.89 -11.24 -12.67
N PHE A 76 4.83 -9.92 -12.64
CA PHE A 76 4.35 -9.17 -11.50
C PHE A 76 3.34 -8.11 -11.93
N SER A 77 2.54 -7.69 -10.96
CA SER A 77 1.63 -6.58 -11.11
C SER A 77 1.75 -5.63 -9.93
N ILE A 78 1.58 -4.34 -10.18
CA ILE A 78 1.61 -3.32 -9.14
C ILE A 78 0.29 -2.56 -9.17
N LEU A 79 -0.49 -2.67 -8.10
CA LEU A 79 -1.62 -1.79 -7.86
C LEU A 79 -1.08 -0.50 -7.25
N ALA A 80 -1.49 0.65 -7.75
CA ALA A 80 -1.05 1.94 -7.22
C ALA A 80 -2.23 2.92 -7.13
N ALA A 81 -2.37 3.59 -5.99
CA ALA A 81 -3.11 4.84 -5.90
C ALA A 81 -2.21 5.98 -6.33
N MET A 82 -2.65 6.74 -7.33
CA MET A 82 -1.89 7.85 -7.90
C MET A 82 -2.70 9.14 -7.88
N SER A 83 -2.02 10.27 -7.77
CA SER A 83 -2.64 11.60 -7.78
C SER A 83 -1.78 12.61 -8.53
N VAL A 84 -2.41 13.64 -9.10
CA VAL A 84 -1.70 14.74 -9.79
C VAL A 84 -0.99 15.71 -8.84
N SER A 85 -1.28 15.63 -7.54
CA SER A 85 -0.66 16.50 -6.52
C SER A 85 -0.43 15.78 -5.19
N TYR A 86 0.43 16.37 -4.36
CA TYR A 86 0.63 16.03 -2.94
C TYR A 86 -0.41 16.64 -2.00
N ASP A 87 -1.37 17.35 -2.55
CA ASP A 87 -2.49 17.90 -1.78
C ASP A 87 -3.46 16.76 -1.38
N PRO A 88 -3.77 16.59 -0.08
CA PRO A 88 -4.69 15.57 0.41
C PRO A 88 -6.12 15.68 -0.14
N ILE A 89 -6.49 16.80 -0.75
CA ILE A 89 -7.84 17.02 -1.30
C ILE A 89 -7.96 16.48 -2.74
N THR A 90 -6.86 16.06 -3.35
CA THR A 90 -6.82 15.65 -4.76
C THR A 90 -7.43 14.26 -4.96
N GLU A 91 -8.30 14.12 -5.95
CA GLU A 91 -8.83 12.81 -6.37
C GLU A 91 -7.71 11.82 -6.71
N PHE A 92 -7.86 10.57 -6.25
CA PHE A 92 -6.97 9.48 -6.59
C PHE A 92 -7.49 8.72 -7.81
N GLN A 93 -6.57 8.28 -8.65
CA GLN A 93 -6.83 7.27 -9.66
C GLN A 93 -6.09 5.97 -9.30
N TYR A 94 -6.82 4.86 -9.38
CA TYR A 94 -6.24 3.54 -9.23
C TYR A 94 -5.72 3.05 -10.57
N MET A 95 -4.45 2.66 -10.58
CA MET A 95 -3.80 2.11 -11.76
C MET A 95 -3.16 0.77 -11.42
N ILE A 96 -3.07 -0.08 -12.42
CA ILE A 96 -2.33 -1.33 -12.33
C ILE A 96 -1.28 -1.38 -13.43
N PHE A 97 -0.05 -1.68 -13.04
CA PHE A 97 1.02 -2.06 -13.95
C PHE A 97 1.01 -3.57 -14.11
N ASP A 98 1.13 -4.04 -15.34
CA ASP A 98 1.31 -5.45 -15.65
C ASP A 98 2.67 -5.65 -16.33
N SER A 99 3.55 -6.44 -15.72
CA SER A 99 4.90 -6.66 -16.24
C SER A 99 4.91 -7.44 -17.56
N SER A 100 3.88 -8.24 -17.84
CA SER A 100 3.83 -9.05 -19.06
C SER A 100 3.60 -8.18 -20.29
N SER A 101 2.77 -7.15 -20.16
CA SER A 101 2.54 -6.14 -21.19
C SER A 101 3.47 -4.93 -21.05
N SER A 102 4.08 -4.71 -19.88
CA SER A 102 4.88 -3.52 -19.55
C SER A 102 4.10 -2.21 -19.69
N HIS A 103 2.82 -2.22 -19.35
CA HIS A 103 1.94 -1.05 -19.44
C HIS A 103 1.18 -0.80 -18.14
N TRP A 104 0.98 0.49 -17.86
CA TRP A 104 0.00 0.96 -16.89
C TRP A 104 -1.38 1.04 -17.53
N ARG A 105 -2.41 0.68 -16.78
CA ARG A 105 -3.80 0.94 -17.14
C ARG A 105 -4.62 1.37 -15.94
N ARG A 106 -5.64 2.17 -16.19
CA ARG A 106 -6.58 2.65 -15.17
C ARG A 106 -7.58 1.55 -14.81
N LEU A 107 -7.87 1.43 -13.52
CA LEU A 107 -8.97 0.61 -13.01
C LEU A 107 -10.20 1.49 -12.85
N ASN A 108 -11.22 1.27 -13.69
CA ASN A 108 -12.44 2.09 -13.70
C ASN A 108 -13.49 1.64 -12.69
N ASN A 109 -13.33 0.44 -12.11
CA ASN A 109 -14.36 -0.21 -11.30
C ASN A 109 -14.09 -0.14 -9.79
N ILE A 110 -13.02 0.56 -9.37
CA ILE A 110 -12.75 0.78 -7.94
C ILE A 110 -13.49 2.05 -7.53
N PRO A 111 -14.48 1.96 -6.60
CA PRO A 111 -15.19 3.14 -6.15
C PRO A 111 -14.22 4.09 -5.47
N VAL A 112 -14.02 5.28 -6.04
CA VAL A 112 -13.07 6.30 -5.57
C VAL A 112 -13.33 6.67 -4.10
N HIS A 113 -14.60 6.66 -3.69
CA HIS A 113 -15.02 6.99 -2.32
C HIS A 113 -14.84 5.85 -1.31
N SER A 114 -14.70 4.60 -1.75
CA SER A 114 -14.46 3.46 -0.83
C SER A 114 -13.03 3.43 -0.28
N LEU A 115 -12.17 4.27 -0.83
CA LEU A 115 -10.76 4.36 -0.50
C LEU A 115 -10.39 5.79 -0.11
N SER A 116 -11.25 6.42 0.68
CA SER A 116 -10.90 7.67 1.33
C SER A 116 -9.61 7.46 2.13
N LEU A 117 -8.53 7.99 1.59
CA LEU A 117 -7.23 8.12 2.22
C LEU A 117 -7.23 9.54 2.77
N GLU A 118 -7.81 9.74 3.94
CA GLU A 118 -7.80 11.04 4.57
C GLU A 118 -6.39 11.32 5.11
N ARG A 119 -5.66 12.12 4.33
CA ARG A 119 -4.54 12.96 4.75
C ARG A 119 -3.23 12.22 5.05
N ASP A 120 -2.25 12.56 4.22
CA ASP A 120 -0.82 12.52 4.51
C ASP A 120 -0.11 11.16 4.65
N ILE A 121 -0.79 10.02 4.51
CA ILE A 121 -0.14 8.72 4.72
C ILE A 121 0.13 8.00 3.40
N HIS A 122 1.42 7.76 3.14
CA HIS A 122 1.84 6.73 2.21
C HIS A 122 1.40 5.37 2.73
N TRP A 123 0.38 4.78 2.12
CA TRP A 123 -0.07 3.44 2.50
C TRP A 123 0.65 2.38 1.68
N ILE A 124 0.85 1.21 2.28
CA ILE A 124 1.35 0.02 1.58
C ILE A 124 0.37 -1.10 1.78
N ALA A 125 -0.05 -1.68 0.65
CA ALA A 125 -0.83 -2.89 0.70
C ALA A 125 0.05 -4.03 1.18
N HIS A 126 -0.48 -4.78 2.14
CA HIS A 126 0.07 -6.08 2.50
C HIS A 126 -0.34 -7.08 1.43
N SER A 127 0.65 -7.64 0.74
CA SER A 127 0.42 -8.61 -0.33
C SER A 127 0.51 -10.02 0.23
N ILE A 128 -0.60 -10.75 0.22
CA ILE A 128 -0.69 -12.13 0.70
C ILE A 128 -1.35 -13.00 -0.37
N GLY A 129 -0.55 -13.89 -0.96
CA GLY A 129 -1.00 -14.68 -2.11
C GLY A 129 -1.32 -13.78 -3.31
N GLN A 130 -2.51 -13.94 -3.88
CA GLN A 130 -3.02 -13.11 -4.98
C GLN A 130 -3.69 -11.81 -4.53
N TYR A 131 -3.76 -11.55 -3.23
CA TYR A 131 -4.54 -10.45 -2.68
C TYR A 131 -3.64 -9.34 -2.15
N CYS A 132 -4.03 -8.11 -2.38
CA CYS A 132 -3.48 -6.93 -1.72
C CYS A 132 -4.51 -6.42 -0.70
N TYR A 133 -4.08 -6.24 0.55
CA TYR A 133 -4.92 -5.77 1.63
C TYR A 133 -4.51 -4.37 2.07
N PHE A 134 -5.48 -3.50 2.27
CA PHE A 134 -5.29 -2.16 2.81
C PHE A 134 -6.47 -1.78 3.72
N GLU A 135 -6.20 -0.94 4.70
CA GLU A 135 -7.21 -0.45 5.65
C GLU A 135 -7.83 0.84 5.11
N SER A 136 -9.16 0.96 5.26
CA SER A 136 -9.89 2.21 5.07
C SER A 136 -9.86 2.98 6.37
N GLU A 137 -9.34 4.21 6.32
CA GLU A 137 -9.22 5.08 7.50
C GLU A 137 -10.59 5.53 8.03
N ASP A 138 -11.53 5.84 7.13
CA ASP A 138 -12.82 6.44 7.51
C ASP A 138 -13.81 5.44 8.13
N GLU A 139 -13.81 4.21 7.65
CA GLU A 139 -14.84 3.22 8.00
C GLU A 139 -14.32 2.09 8.87
N GLY A 140 -12.99 2.04 9.14
CA GLY A 140 -12.37 0.90 9.81
C GLY A 140 -12.62 -0.39 9.04
N ASN A 141 -12.59 -0.33 7.71
CA ASN A 141 -12.83 -1.47 6.84
C ASN A 141 -11.51 -2.05 6.35
N LEU A 142 -11.40 -3.37 6.29
CA LEU A 142 -10.32 -4.05 5.59
C LEU A 142 -10.74 -4.25 4.15
N ILE A 143 -9.97 -3.73 3.22
CA ILE A 143 -10.24 -3.88 1.80
C ILE A 143 -9.26 -4.89 1.22
N GLU A 144 -9.82 -5.88 0.55
CA GLU A 144 -9.12 -6.92 -0.19
C GLU A 144 -9.27 -6.64 -1.67
N PHE A 145 -8.15 -6.56 -2.38
CA PHE A 145 -8.12 -6.49 -3.83
C PHE A 145 -7.52 -7.77 -4.40
N ASP A 146 -8.31 -8.53 -5.16
CA ASP A 146 -7.85 -9.71 -5.89
C ASP A 146 -7.07 -9.27 -7.13
N MET A 147 -5.75 -9.46 -7.13
CA MET A 147 -4.87 -8.98 -8.20
C MET A 147 -5.01 -9.76 -9.51
N GLU A 148 -5.61 -10.96 -9.48
CA GLU A 148 -5.84 -11.76 -10.69
C GLU A 148 -7.19 -11.43 -11.34
N LYS A 149 -8.23 -11.22 -10.52
CA LYS A 149 -9.58 -10.90 -11.01
C LYS A 149 -9.87 -9.42 -11.11
N GLU A 150 -9.05 -8.61 -10.44
CA GLU A 150 -9.23 -7.17 -10.28
C GLU A 150 -10.56 -6.80 -9.63
N GLU A 151 -10.94 -7.61 -8.65
CA GLU A 151 -12.16 -7.47 -7.87
C GLU A 151 -11.84 -6.96 -6.47
N LEU A 152 -12.67 -6.03 -5.99
CA LEU A 152 -12.54 -5.44 -4.67
C LEU A 152 -13.61 -6.03 -3.75
N THR A 153 -13.19 -6.48 -2.57
CA THR A 153 -14.08 -6.92 -1.48
C THR A 153 -13.81 -6.07 -0.24
N ILE A 154 -14.87 -5.55 0.37
CA ILE A 154 -14.79 -4.77 1.60
C ILE A 154 -15.25 -5.64 2.75
N PHE A 155 -14.41 -5.77 3.77
CA PHE A 155 -14.73 -6.45 5.02
C PHE A 155 -14.84 -5.42 6.14
N PRO A 156 -15.97 -5.35 6.86
CA PRO A 156 -15.99 -4.60 8.11
C PRO A 156 -15.02 -5.24 9.10
N ILE A 157 -14.08 -4.45 9.63
CA ILE A 157 -13.27 -4.91 10.75
C ILE A 157 -14.19 -4.88 11.96
N PRO A 158 -14.47 -6.03 12.60
CA PRO A 158 -15.26 -6.02 13.81
C PRO A 158 -14.55 -5.13 14.83
N CYS A 159 -15.23 -4.10 15.33
CA CYS A 159 -14.75 -3.28 16.43
C CYS A 159 -14.68 -4.16 17.69
N ILE A 160 -13.62 -4.95 17.84
CA ILE A 160 -13.45 -5.84 19.00
C ILE A 160 -13.09 -5.04 20.27
N PHE A 161 -12.76 -3.75 20.13
CA PHE A 161 -12.46 -2.90 21.26
C PHE A 161 -13.67 -2.01 21.59
N PRO A 162 -14.32 -2.16 22.76
CA PRO A 162 -15.13 -1.08 23.27
C PRO A 162 -14.21 0.13 23.38
N ALA A 163 -14.58 1.23 22.72
CA ALA A 163 -13.92 2.51 22.92
C ALA A 163 -13.89 2.75 24.43
N GLU A 164 -12.72 2.61 25.06
CA GLU A 164 -12.57 3.07 26.43
C GLU A 164 -12.91 4.55 26.39
N LYS A 165 -14.05 4.89 27.00
CA LYS A 165 -14.43 6.26 27.31
C LYS A 165 -13.32 6.86 28.19
N GLY A 166 -12.28 7.43 27.60
CA GLY A 166 -11.15 7.82 28.43
C GLY A 166 -9.90 8.40 27.79
N TYR A 167 -9.90 8.92 26.56
CA TYR A 167 -8.84 9.84 26.14
C TYR A 167 -9.37 11.27 26.12
N SER A 168 -9.28 11.91 27.30
CA SER A 168 -9.34 13.36 27.42
C SER A 168 -8.19 13.99 26.62
N LYS A 169 -8.51 15.01 25.81
CA LYS A 169 -7.63 15.72 24.87
C LYS A 169 -6.60 16.66 25.54
N ASP A 170 -6.21 16.42 26.79
CA ASP A 170 -5.47 17.41 27.60
C ASP A 170 -4.00 17.09 27.93
N SER A 171 -3.37 16.08 27.32
CA SER A 171 -1.91 15.89 27.45
C SER A 171 -1.19 16.15 26.13
N GLY A 172 -0.63 17.36 26.00
CA GLY A 172 0.11 17.85 24.85
C GLY A 172 1.45 17.14 24.59
N LEU A 173 1.40 15.90 24.11
CA LEU A 173 2.49 15.24 23.40
C LEU A 173 1.91 14.61 22.14
N GLY A 174 1.93 15.38 21.06
CA GLY A 174 1.55 14.91 19.72
C GLY A 174 2.59 13.94 19.20
N GLY A 175 2.28 12.64 19.27
CA GLY A 175 2.90 11.62 18.43
C GLY A 175 2.00 11.32 17.22
N PRO A 176 2.54 11.06 16.02
CA PRO A 176 1.75 10.72 14.85
C PRO A 176 1.05 9.37 15.04
N PRO A 177 -0.18 9.19 14.49
CA PRO A 177 -0.88 7.92 14.54
C PRO A 177 -0.30 6.98 13.47
N CYS A 178 0.82 6.33 13.78
CA CYS A 178 1.33 5.22 12.99
C CYS A 178 2.04 4.26 13.94
N SER A 179 1.28 3.32 14.52
CA SER A 179 1.77 2.01 14.97
C SER A 179 0.59 1.22 15.54
N LEU A 180 0.33 0.04 14.99
CA LEU A 180 -0.17 -1.09 15.78
C LEU A 180 0.88 -1.39 16.85
N HIS A 181 0.96 -0.55 17.88
CA HIS A 181 1.68 -0.87 19.10
C HIS A 181 0.84 -1.90 19.83
N GLY A 182 1.29 -3.15 19.81
CA GLY A 182 0.78 -4.21 20.66
C GLY A 182 0.92 -3.83 22.12
N GLY A 183 -0.13 -3.25 22.69
CA GLY A 183 -0.37 -3.27 24.12
C GLY A 183 -0.62 -4.71 24.60
N PRO A 184 -0.39 -5.02 25.89
CA PRO A 184 -0.45 -6.37 26.45
C PRO A 184 -1.86 -7.03 26.47
N ALA A 185 -2.84 -6.47 25.77
CA ALA A 185 -4.23 -6.92 25.77
C ALA A 185 -4.88 -7.04 24.38
N HIS A 186 -4.12 -6.92 23.27
CA HIS A 186 -4.71 -7.07 21.95
C HIS A 186 -4.79 -8.54 21.53
N GLU A 187 -6.02 -9.03 21.33
CA GLU A 187 -6.27 -10.26 20.59
C GLU A 187 -5.93 -10.00 19.11
N PHE A 188 -5.02 -10.81 18.56
CA PHE A 188 -4.74 -10.79 17.14
C PHE A 188 -5.93 -11.43 16.42
N ALA A 189 -6.34 -10.93 15.26
CA ALA A 189 -7.36 -11.62 14.47
C ALA A 189 -6.78 -11.99 13.10
N VAL A 190 -6.95 -13.24 12.69
CA VAL A 190 -6.49 -13.73 11.38
C VAL A 190 -7.72 -14.07 10.54
N VAL A 191 -7.75 -13.55 9.31
CA VAL A 191 -8.72 -14.00 8.31
C VAL A 191 -8.24 -15.35 7.77
N GLY A 192 -8.95 -16.42 8.12
CA GLY A 192 -8.64 -17.75 7.61
C GLY A 192 -8.99 -17.89 6.13
N SER A 193 -8.08 -18.47 5.33
CA SER A 193 -8.27 -18.74 3.90
C SER A 193 -9.48 -19.64 3.59
N LYS A 194 -9.90 -20.46 4.57
CA LYS A 194 -11.15 -21.25 4.49
C LYS A 194 -12.25 -20.56 5.28
N GLY A 195 -13.18 -19.94 4.55
CA GLY A 195 -14.44 -19.41 5.10
C GLY A 195 -14.43 -17.93 5.47
N ARG A 196 -13.36 -17.16 5.16
CA ARG A 196 -13.30 -15.68 5.29
C ARG A 196 -13.94 -15.14 6.56
N ARG A 197 -13.61 -15.76 7.70
CA ARG A 197 -14.06 -15.35 9.03
C ARG A 197 -12.87 -14.92 9.86
N TRP A 198 -13.04 -13.81 10.57
CA TRP A 198 -12.13 -13.40 11.63
C TRP A 198 -12.12 -14.47 12.71
N LYS A 199 -10.92 -14.93 13.07
CA LYS A 199 -10.71 -15.73 14.27
C LYS A 199 -9.76 -14.98 15.17
N GLY A 200 -10.15 -14.81 16.43
CA GLY A 200 -9.24 -14.41 17.49
C GLY A 200 -8.09 -15.42 17.56
N VAL A 201 -6.88 -14.90 17.68
CA VAL A 201 -5.62 -15.61 17.85
C VAL A 201 -5.11 -15.16 19.20
N GLU A 202 -5.23 -16.07 20.17
CA GLU A 202 -4.55 -15.92 21.44
C GLU A 202 -3.05 -16.04 21.18
N ALA A 203 -2.29 -15.04 21.62
CA ALA A 203 -0.83 -15.12 21.58
C ALA A 203 -0.38 -16.18 22.59
N THR A 204 -0.13 -17.41 22.13
CA THR A 204 0.56 -18.40 22.94
C THR A 204 2.01 -17.97 23.12
N ALA A 205 2.39 -17.72 24.37
CA ALA A 205 3.78 -17.48 24.74
C ALA A 205 4.65 -18.64 24.23
N ILE A 206 5.67 -18.32 23.43
CA ILE A 206 6.72 -19.26 23.07
C ILE A 206 7.57 -19.46 24.34
N PRO A 207 7.74 -20.71 24.83
CA PRO A 207 8.50 -20.99 26.04
C PRO A 207 9.99 -20.64 25.92
#